data_AF-A0A348XHN6-F1
#
_entry.id   AF-A0A348XHN6-F1
#
_cell.length_a   1.000
_cell.length_b   1.000
_cell.length_c   1.000
_cell.angle_alpha   90.00
_cell.angle_beta   90.00
_cell.angle_gamma   90.00
#
_symmetry.space_group_name_H-M   'P 1'
#
loop_
_entity.id
_entity.type
_entity.pdbx_description
1 polymer ?
#
loop_
_entity_poly.entity_id
_entity_poly.type
_entity_poly.pdbx_seq_one_letter_code
_entity_poly.pdbx_strand_id
1 'polypeptide(L)' 'MDFDRIPMQSWYPGHMRKAERQIDERLALVDVVLELRDARAPVSSENAVLGQLTGKRQRVILLQERPG' A
#
# COMPACT_ATOMS: atom_id res chain seq x y z
N MET A 1 23.73 -11.96 13.49
CA MET A 1 22.47 -12.11 12.72
C MET A 1 22.82 -11.73 11.30
N ASP A 2 22.89 -12.72 10.40
CA ASP A 2 23.36 -12.54 9.03
C ASP A 2 22.22 -11.98 8.16
N PHE A 3 22.21 -10.66 8.00
CA PHE A 3 21.26 -9.95 7.13
C PHE A 3 21.51 -10.22 5.63
N ASP A 4 22.64 -10.85 5.28
CA ASP A 4 23.06 -11.17 3.91
C ASP A 4 22.28 -12.35 3.28
N ARG A 5 21.42 -13.04 4.04
CA ARG A 5 20.64 -14.21 3.54
C ARG A 5 19.18 -13.88 3.23
N ILE A 6 18.73 -12.64 3.41
CA ILE A 6 17.39 -12.24 2.97
C ILE A 6 17.49 -12.04 1.45
N PRO A 7 16.86 -12.90 0.62
CA PRO A 7 16.82 -12.62 -0.81
C PRO A 7 16.20 -11.24 -0.94
N MET A 8 16.91 -10.30 -1.57
CA MET A 8 16.42 -8.97 -1.85
C MET A 8 15.22 -9.13 -2.80
N GLN A 9 14.05 -9.40 -2.20
CA GLN A 9 12.81 -9.64 -2.90
C GLN A 9 12.55 -8.39 -3.73
N SER A 10 12.81 -8.50 -5.04
CA SER A 10 12.65 -7.37 -5.94
C SER A 10 11.22 -6.88 -5.83
N TRP A 11 11.03 -5.67 -5.28
CA TRP A 11 9.72 -5.09 -5.02
C TRP A 11 8.87 -5.10 -6.29
N TYR A 12 9.48 -4.76 -7.44
CA TYR A 12 8.92 -4.98 -8.77
C TYR A 12 9.79 -5.94 -9.59
N PRO A 13 9.22 -6.80 -10.46
CA PRO A 13 7.79 -6.97 -10.77
C PRO A 13 7.08 -8.05 -9.92
N GLY A 14 7.77 -8.78 -9.03
CA GLY A 14 7.18 -9.96 -8.37
C GLY A 14 6.26 -9.62 -7.19
N HIS A 15 6.82 -9.01 -6.15
CA HIS A 15 6.16 -8.85 -4.84
C HIS A 15 4.98 -7.88 -4.92
N MET A 16 5.17 -6.75 -5.59
CA MET A 16 4.12 -5.75 -5.76
C MET A 16 2.97 -6.27 -6.62
N ARG A 17 3.22 -6.98 -7.73
CA ARG A 17 2.11 -7.57 -8.53
C ARG A 17 1.27 -8.55 -7.73
N LYS A 18 1.90 -9.35 -6.84
CA LYS A 18 1.17 -10.25 -5.94
C LYS A 18 0.29 -9.46 -4.96
N ALA A 19 0.83 -8.38 -4.38
CA ALA A 19 0.08 -7.52 -3.47
C ALA A 19 -1.09 -6.80 -4.18
N GLU A 20 -0.85 -6.25 -5.37
CA GLU A 20 -1.87 -5.62 -6.22
C GLU A 20 -3.02 -6.59 -6.51
N ARG A 21 -2.73 -7.83 -6.91
CA ARG A 21 -3.75 -8.87 -7.12
C ARG A 21 -4.53 -9.20 -5.85
N GLN A 22 -3.85 -9.36 -4.73
CA GLN A 22 -4.50 -9.65 -3.45
C GLN A 22 -5.38 -8.50 -2.96
N ILE A 23 -5.02 -7.25 -3.26
CA ILE A 23 -5.85 -6.08 -3.00
C ILE A 23 -7.10 -6.15 -3.88
N ASP A 24 -6.94 -6.33 -5.19
CA ASP A 24 -8.05 -6.40 -6.15
C ASP A 24 -9.10 -7.47 -5.79
N GLU A 25 -8.64 -8.68 -5.46
CA GLU A 25 -9.50 -9.79 -4.99
C GLU A 25 -10.33 -9.43 -3.74
N ARG A 26 -9.80 -8.58 -2.86
CA ARG A 26 -10.45 -8.18 -1.61
C ARG A 26 -11.33 -6.94 -1.74
N LEU A 27 -11.10 -6.10 -2.75
CA LEU A 27 -11.87 -4.86 -2.94
C LEU A 27 -13.36 -5.14 -3.13
N ALA A 28 -13.73 -6.26 -3.74
CA ALA A 28 -15.13 -6.66 -3.89
C ALA A 28 -15.86 -6.90 -2.56
N LEU A 29 -15.11 -7.12 -1.47
CA LEU A 29 -15.65 -7.50 -0.16
C LEU A 29 -15.76 -6.33 0.81
N VAL A 30 -15.38 -5.11 0.39
CA VAL A 30 -15.33 -3.94 1.28
C VAL A 30 -16.02 -2.72 0.65
N ASP A 31 -16.69 -1.95 1.49
CA ASP A 31 -17.33 -0.70 1.10
C ASP A 31 -16.37 0.51 1.15
N VAL A 32 -15.41 0.47 2.08
CA VAL A 32 -14.47 1.56 2.36
C VAL A 32 -13.04 1.03 2.40
N VAL A 33 -12.13 1.80 1.80
CA VAL A 33 -10.70 1.54 1.81
C VAL A 33 -10.01 2.54 2.73
N LEU A 34 -9.25 2.03 3.70
CA LEU A 34 -8.38 2.84 4.55
C LEU A 34 -6.97 2.84 3.97
N GLU A 35 -6.50 4.00 3.52
CA GLU A 35 -5.13 4.16 3.03
C GLU A 35 -4.27 4.82 4.10
N LEU A 36 -3.31 4.08 4.61
CA LEU A 36 -2.36 4.59 5.59
C LEU A 36 -1.22 5.32 4.87
N ARG A 37 -0.95 6.56 5.26
CA ARG A 37 0.15 7.40 4.75
C ARG A 37 0.98 7.96 5.89
N ASP A 38 2.22 8.34 5.58
CA ASP A 38 3.07 9.04 6.53
C ASP A 38 2.69 10.53 6.57
N ALA A 39 2.34 11.04 7.76
CA ALA A 39 1.86 12.41 7.92
C ALA A 39 2.93 13.47 7.60
N ARG A 40 4.22 13.10 7.65
CA ARG A 40 5.33 14.02 7.37
C ARG A 40 5.53 14.28 5.88
N ALA A 41 5.03 13.37 5.02
CA ALA A 41 5.17 13.46 3.57
C ALA A 41 3.92 12.91 2.84
N PRO A 42 2.72 13.45 3.10
CA PRO A 42 1.45 12.82 2.73
C PRO A 42 1.22 12.70 1.21
N VAL A 43 1.80 13.60 0.43
CA VAL A 43 1.75 13.56 -1.04
C VAL A 43 2.79 12.58 -1.58
N SER A 44 4.01 12.60 -1.04
CA SER A 44 5.10 11.76 -1.52
C SER A 44 4.97 10.29 -1.09
N SER A 45 4.25 10.01 0.00
CA SER A 45 4.00 8.65 0.47
C SER A 45 2.81 7.98 -0.24
N GLU A 46 2.24 8.62 -1.25
CA GLU A 46 1.15 8.07 -2.05
C GLU A 46 1.63 6.92 -2.94
N ASN A 47 0.83 5.85 -3.01
CA ASN A 47 1.00 4.83 -4.03
C ASN A 47 0.01 5.08 -5.18
N ALA A 48 0.54 5.51 -6.32
CA ALA A 48 -0.24 5.83 -7.53
C ALA A 48 -1.09 4.64 -8.03
N VAL A 49 -0.66 3.40 -7.79
CA VAL A 49 -1.39 2.20 -8.18
C VAL A 49 -2.64 2.00 -7.33
N LEU A 50 -2.61 2.37 -6.04
CA LEU A 50 -3.79 2.23 -5.16
C LEU A 50 -4.96 3.08 -5.65
N GLY A 51 -4.69 4.28 -6.19
CA GLY A 51 -5.74 5.12 -6.78
C GLY A 51 -6.42 4.47 -7.98
N GLN A 52 -5.68 3.73 -8.80
CA GLN A 52 -6.23 3.00 -9.94
C GLN A 52 -7.00 1.75 -9.49
N LEU A 53 -6.43 0.97 -8.57
CA LEU A 53 -7.03 -0.28 -8.06
C LEU A 53 -8.35 -0.04 -7.32
N THR A 54 -8.41 0.98 -6.47
CA THR A 54 -9.58 1.24 -5.62
C THR A 54 -10.78 1.80 -6.39
N GLY A 55 -10.57 2.33 -7.60
CA GLY A 55 -11.62 2.78 -8.50
C GLY A 55 -12.52 3.86 -7.88
N LYS A 56 -13.84 3.61 -7.87
CA LYS A 56 -14.84 4.55 -7.31
C LYS A 56 -15.18 4.30 -5.83
N ARG A 57 -14.52 3.34 -5.16
CA ARG A 57 -14.80 3.06 -3.75
C ARG A 57 -14.40 4.24 -2.87
N GLN A 58 -15.13 4.41 -1.77
CA GLN A 58 -14.79 5.43 -0.80
C GLN A 58 -13.42 5.13 -0.18
N ARG A 59 -12.52 6.11 -0.26
CA ARG A 59 -11.17 6.03 0.33
C ARG A 59 -11.05 7.04 1.45
N VAL A 60 -10.57 6.58 2.60
CA VAL A 60 -10.21 7.44 3.73
C VAL A 60 -8.70 7.35 3.90
N ILE A 61 -8.04 8.50 3.80
CA ILE A 61 -6.60 8.61 4.01
C ILE A 61 -6.36 8.81 5.51
N LEU A 62 -5.66 7.86 6.12
CA LEU A 62 -5.21 7.93 7.50
C LEU A 62 -3.75 8.38 7.50
N LEU A 63 -3.50 9.57 8.05
CA LEU A 63 -2.15 10.09 8.21
C LEU A 63 -1.61 9.62 9.56
N GLN A 64 -0.51 8.87 9.53
CA GLN A 64 0.17 8.41 10.73
C GLN A 64 1.53 9.10 10.87
N GLU A 65 1.77 9.60 12.08
CA GLU A 65 3.08 10.02 12.57
C GLU A 65 3.33 9.34 13.91
N ARG A 66 4.59 9.02 14.20
CA ARG A 66 4.96 8.61 15.56
C ARG A 66 5.12 9.89 16.39
N PRO A 67 4.48 10.00 17.57
CA PRO A 67 4.85 11.05 18.51
C PRO A 67 6.32 10.83 18.91
N GLY A 68 7.08 11.93 18.90
CA GLY A 68 8.50 11.96 19.26
C GLY A 68 8.74 11.83 20.77
#